data_AF-A0A0W7TKV6-F1
#
_entry.id   AF-A0A0W7TKV6-F1
#
_cell.length_a   1.000
_cell.length_b   1.000
_cell.length_c   1.000
_cell.angle_alpha   90.00
_cell.angle_beta   90.00
_cell.angle_gamma   90.00
#
_symmetry.space_group_name_H-M   'P 1'
#
loop_
_entity.id
_entity.type
_entity.pdbx_description
1 polymer ?
#
loop_
_entity_poly.entity_id
_entity_poly.type
_entity_poly.pdbx_seq_one_letter_code
_entity_poly.pdbx_strand_id
1 'polypeptide(L)'
;MNKHVLVVILAAAIVLVSPAAAFWAADSDADSVYSGDTASYYYSQLNDSEKKIYEAMEDLKTASGNGYDESSGKFTVTVSGVSYSSEDQAYTAVLTAANATQLDDPYAFWVWGVNAGYQSTTGSTIEITSTSSLTFTINALSDYTLTALSSASGTTYSSYSDVITAIEARVTEISDGFGFSSSDTTLTKIEKINFHLTSASIYRYDPNVDKDNEWAYDHTVVGAFLIKNTDENRYVVVCDGYSNAFTLLARASGISVINVIGLGAQSSDNGYHAWNEVIVDGSKVYGVDITFDSTGDDKKAYLCCGAYDKVDGATFSQSHQPFAFYSDYNTAYYPFYALQLSDSGYTWPAEDSLADTIMNIAPWIVMGLICLILVYVLITIAKKGE
;
A
#
# COMPACT_ATOMS: atom_id res chain seq x y z
N MET A 1 51.32 -22.54 -0.81
CA MET A 1 49.87 -22.53 -1.11
C MET A 1 49.34 -21.17 -0.71
N ASN A 2 48.87 -20.38 -1.68
CA ASN A 2 48.77 -18.92 -1.58
C ASN A 2 47.53 -18.50 -0.77
N LYS A 3 47.67 -17.53 0.16
CA LYS A 3 46.61 -17.07 1.08
C LYS A 3 45.34 -16.55 0.38
N HIS A 4 45.41 -16.28 -0.92
CA HIS A 4 44.27 -15.87 -1.74
C HIS A 4 43.35 -17.03 -2.17
N VAL A 5 43.78 -18.29 -2.08
CA VAL A 5 42.92 -19.46 -2.40
C VAL A 5 42.05 -19.87 -1.21
N LEU A 6 42.47 -19.56 0.03
CA LEU A 6 41.69 -19.88 1.23
C LEU A 6 40.49 -18.94 1.45
N VAL A 7 40.60 -17.68 1.00
CA VAL A 7 39.52 -16.68 1.13
C VAL A 7 38.39 -16.94 0.13
N VAL A 8 38.70 -17.46 -1.06
CA VAL A 8 37.68 -17.80 -2.08
C VAL A 8 36.92 -19.07 -1.69
N ILE A 9 37.54 -20.02 -0.97
CA ILE A 9 36.86 -21.24 -0.51
C ILE A 9 36.01 -20.96 0.75
N LEU A 10 36.39 -20.02 1.62
CA LEU A 10 35.52 -19.59 2.72
C LEU A 10 34.33 -18.73 2.26
N ALA A 11 34.51 -17.89 1.24
CA ALA A 11 33.41 -17.11 0.66
C ALA A 11 32.39 -17.99 -0.09
N ALA A 12 32.84 -19.08 -0.74
CA ALA A 12 31.95 -20.04 -1.39
C ALA A 12 31.27 -21.01 -0.40
N ALA A 13 31.84 -21.23 0.80
CA ALA A 13 31.27 -22.09 1.82
C ALA A 13 30.25 -21.37 2.74
N ILE A 14 30.23 -20.04 2.77
CA ILE A 14 29.20 -19.24 3.48
C ILE A 14 27.91 -19.11 2.65
N VAL A 15 27.97 -19.38 1.33
CA VAL A 15 26.82 -19.30 0.41
C VAL A 15 25.98 -20.60 0.37
N LEU A 16 26.41 -21.68 1.04
CA LEU A 16 25.71 -22.98 0.96
C LEU A 16 25.29 -23.56 2.32
N VAL A 17 25.37 -22.80 3.40
CA VAL A 17 24.79 -23.20 4.69
C VAL A 17 23.36 -22.66 4.80
N SER A 18 22.48 -23.34 4.07
CA SER A 18 21.05 -23.54 4.34
C SER A 18 20.11 -22.31 4.36
N PRO A 19 19.33 -22.10 3.27
CA PRO A 19 18.02 -21.43 3.32
C PRO A 19 17.00 -22.13 4.24
N ALA A 20 17.32 -23.32 4.74
CA ALA A 20 16.44 -24.15 5.56
C ALA A 20 16.35 -23.73 7.04
N ALA A 21 17.21 -22.83 7.52
CA ALA A 21 17.22 -22.40 8.92
C ALA A 21 16.37 -21.15 9.20
N ALA A 22 15.92 -20.43 8.17
CA ALA A 22 14.95 -19.33 8.31
C ALA A 22 13.49 -19.83 8.30
N PHE A 23 13.28 -21.14 8.24
CA PHE A 23 11.97 -21.77 7.93
C PHE A 23 11.14 -22.19 9.14
N TRP A 24 11.57 -21.87 10.37
CA TRP A 24 10.88 -22.31 11.59
C TRP A 24 10.75 -21.16 12.59
N ALA A 25 9.96 -20.15 12.21
CA ALA A 25 9.40 -19.18 13.12
C ALA A 25 8.13 -18.47 12.58
N ALA A 26 7.44 -19.08 11.60
CA ALA A 26 6.00 -18.90 11.59
C ALA A 26 5.50 -19.65 12.82
N ASP A 27 4.85 -18.94 13.74
CA ASP A 27 4.18 -19.56 14.87
C ASP A 27 3.30 -20.72 14.35
N SER A 28 3.39 -21.88 14.98
CA SER A 28 2.49 -23.01 14.70
C SER A 28 1.02 -22.69 15.02
N ASP A 29 0.76 -21.55 15.66
CA ASP A 29 -0.58 -21.00 15.87
C ASP A 29 -1.06 -20.05 14.74
N ALA A 30 -0.25 -19.80 13.70
CA ALA A 30 -0.65 -19.03 12.50
C ALA A 30 -1.43 -19.85 11.44
N ASP A 31 -1.75 -21.12 11.73
CA ASP A 31 -2.51 -22.03 10.85
C ASP A 31 -4.00 -21.65 10.71
N SER A 32 -4.44 -20.54 11.29
CA SER A 32 -5.78 -19.99 11.04
C SER A 32 -5.74 -18.94 9.92
N VAL A 33 -6.37 -19.26 8.79
CA VAL A 33 -6.82 -18.27 7.81
C VAL A 33 -7.55 -17.16 8.57
N TYR A 34 -7.02 -15.93 8.53
CA TYR A 34 -7.66 -14.78 9.15
C TYR A 34 -9.04 -14.56 8.52
N SER A 35 -10.09 -14.80 9.29
CA SER A 35 -11.50 -14.60 8.88
C SER A 35 -12.09 -13.31 9.45
N GLY A 36 -11.24 -12.40 9.93
CA GLY A 36 -11.64 -11.14 10.57
C GLY A 36 -11.74 -9.97 9.59
N ASP A 37 -12.01 -8.79 10.12
CA ASP A 37 -12.04 -7.54 9.36
C ASP A 37 -10.61 -7.02 9.10
N THR A 38 -10.15 -7.12 7.85
CA THR A 38 -8.81 -6.65 7.44
C THR A 38 -8.59 -5.15 7.65
N ALA A 39 -9.63 -4.36 7.91
CA ALA A 39 -9.49 -2.95 8.27
C ALA A 39 -8.96 -2.71 9.70
N SER A 40 -8.99 -3.73 10.57
CA SER A 40 -8.52 -3.66 11.97
C SER A 40 -7.56 -4.79 12.30
N TYR A 41 -6.84 -5.27 11.29
CA TYR A 41 -5.96 -6.41 11.40
C TYR A 41 -4.82 -6.14 12.39
N TYR A 42 -4.19 -4.97 12.30
CA TYR A 42 -3.09 -4.59 13.18
C TYR A 42 -3.58 -4.19 14.57
N TYR A 43 -4.72 -3.51 14.68
CA TYR A 43 -5.42 -3.25 15.94
C TYR A 43 -5.65 -4.53 16.75
N SER A 44 -5.99 -5.64 16.08
CA SER A 44 -6.25 -6.91 16.76
C SER A 44 -5.03 -7.48 17.48
N GLN A 45 -3.82 -7.13 17.04
CA GLN A 45 -2.54 -7.57 17.59
C GLN A 45 -2.05 -6.70 18.77
N LEU A 46 -2.70 -5.56 19.02
CA LEU A 46 -2.36 -4.65 20.12
C LEU A 46 -2.86 -5.15 21.48
N ASN A 47 -2.13 -4.82 22.55
CA ASN A 47 -2.62 -5.00 23.91
C ASN A 47 -3.67 -3.94 24.29
N ASP A 48 -4.36 -4.14 25.43
CA ASP A 48 -5.46 -3.27 25.85
C ASP A 48 -5.08 -1.78 26.01
N SER A 49 -3.84 -1.48 26.42
CA SER A 49 -3.37 -0.10 26.56
C SER A 49 -3.08 0.52 25.19
N GLU A 50 -2.43 -0.23 24.30
CA GLU A 50 -2.14 0.18 22.93
C GLU A 50 -3.42 0.40 22.12
N LYS A 51 -4.44 -0.44 22.29
CA LYS A 51 -5.76 -0.28 21.65
C LYS A 51 -6.40 1.06 21.99
N LYS A 52 -6.36 1.48 23.26
CA LYS A 52 -6.85 2.80 23.68
C LYS A 52 -6.05 3.95 23.06
N ILE A 53 -4.75 3.76 22.86
CA ILE A 53 -3.90 4.77 22.21
C ILE A 53 -4.25 4.86 20.72
N TYR A 54 -4.40 3.72 20.05
CA TYR A 54 -4.86 3.62 18.66
C TYR A 54 -6.20 4.33 18.47
N GLU A 55 -7.19 4.00 19.30
CA GLU A 55 -8.54 4.61 19.24
C GLU A 55 -8.48 6.13 19.41
N ALA A 56 -7.65 6.61 20.34
CA ALA A 56 -7.46 8.05 20.55
C ALA A 56 -6.79 8.76 19.36
N MET A 57 -5.97 8.05 18.57
CA MET A 57 -5.39 8.56 17.32
C MET A 57 -6.38 8.52 16.16
N GLU A 58 -7.21 7.48 16.06
CA GLU A 58 -8.29 7.37 15.08
C GLU A 58 -9.32 8.50 15.24
N ASP A 59 -9.60 8.91 16.48
CA ASP A 59 -10.49 10.03 16.78
C ASP A 59 -10.00 11.38 16.21
N LEU A 60 -8.71 11.49 15.84
CA LEU A 60 -8.17 12.70 15.19
C LEU A 60 -8.80 12.97 13.81
N LYS A 61 -9.39 11.96 13.17
CA LYS A 61 -10.12 12.08 11.90
C LYS A 61 -11.36 12.96 11.98
N THR A 62 -12.09 12.87 13.09
CA THR A 62 -13.45 13.40 13.24
C THR A 62 -13.55 14.52 14.29
N ALA A 63 -12.49 14.71 15.07
CA ALA A 63 -12.27 15.77 16.04
C ALA A 63 -13.47 16.13 16.92
N SER A 64 -13.63 15.39 18.02
CA SER A 64 -14.01 16.01 19.30
C SER A 64 -13.18 15.43 20.44
N GLY A 65 -12.39 16.28 21.13
CA GLY A 65 -11.64 15.92 22.35
C GLY A 65 -10.11 15.92 22.22
N ASN A 66 -9.56 15.29 21.18
CA ASN A 66 -8.16 15.42 20.76
C ASN A 66 -8.05 16.46 19.64
N GLY A 67 -6.92 17.17 19.55
CA GLY A 67 -6.87 18.43 18.81
C GLY A 67 -5.60 18.62 18.01
N TYR A 68 -5.78 19.17 16.81
CA TYR A 68 -4.71 19.72 16.01
C TYR A 68 -4.59 21.23 16.24
N ASP A 69 -3.37 21.70 16.48
CA ASP A 69 -3.04 23.12 16.53
C ASP A 69 -2.23 23.51 15.29
N GLU A 70 -2.89 24.12 14.31
CA GLU A 70 -2.28 24.61 13.06
C GLU A 70 -1.11 25.57 13.33
N SER A 71 -1.14 26.33 14.43
CA SER A 71 -0.08 27.30 14.73
C SER A 71 1.23 26.64 15.14
N SER A 72 1.16 25.46 15.76
CA SER A 72 2.31 24.66 16.14
C SER A 72 2.55 23.44 15.24
N GLY A 73 1.60 23.10 14.38
CA GLY A 73 1.64 21.90 13.54
C GLY A 73 1.51 20.60 14.35
N LYS A 74 0.90 20.64 15.54
CA LYS A 74 0.91 19.50 16.48
C LYS A 74 -0.49 18.93 16.69
N PHE A 75 -0.57 17.60 16.68
CA PHE A 75 -1.69 16.88 17.26
C PHE A 75 -1.38 16.56 18.72
N THR A 76 -2.28 16.92 19.62
CA THR A 76 -2.20 16.53 21.03
C THR A 76 -3.21 15.44 21.31
N VAL A 77 -2.73 14.32 21.85
CA VAL A 77 -3.54 13.15 22.17
C VAL A 77 -3.47 12.89 23.67
N THR A 78 -4.63 12.79 24.31
CA THR A 78 -4.75 12.42 25.72
C THR A 78 -5.52 11.12 25.85
N VAL A 79 -4.95 10.13 26.53
CA VAL A 79 -5.53 8.79 26.68
C VAL A 79 -5.86 8.53 28.14
N SER A 80 -7.15 8.42 28.44
CA SER A 80 -7.63 8.19 29.81
C SER A 80 -7.44 6.75 30.25
N GLY A 81 -7.04 6.54 31.50
CA GLY A 81 -6.90 5.21 32.09
C GLY A 81 -5.74 4.38 31.52
N VAL A 82 -4.77 5.04 30.88
CA VAL A 82 -3.50 4.47 30.45
C VAL A 82 -2.37 5.21 31.16
N SER A 83 -1.45 4.47 31.76
CA SER A 83 -0.30 5.01 32.46
C SER A 83 0.89 4.07 32.36
N TYR A 84 2.10 4.63 32.33
CA TYR A 84 3.35 3.88 32.24
C TYR A 84 4.32 4.27 33.35
N SER A 85 5.23 3.36 33.70
CA SER A 85 6.21 3.62 34.76
C SER A 85 7.40 4.46 34.29
N SER A 86 7.63 4.55 32.98
CA SER A 86 8.66 5.37 32.36
C SER A 86 8.20 5.98 31.03
N GLU A 87 8.90 7.02 30.59
CA GLU A 87 8.71 7.62 29.26
C GLU A 87 9.02 6.62 28.14
N ASP A 88 10.07 5.79 28.28
CA ASP A 88 10.41 4.78 27.28
C ASP A 88 9.29 3.76 27.06
N GLN A 89 8.64 3.30 28.14
CA GLN A 89 7.49 2.39 28.03
C GLN A 89 6.30 3.06 27.33
N ALA A 90 6.03 4.31 27.68
CA ALA A 90 4.99 5.09 27.03
C ALA A 90 5.30 5.28 25.55
N TYR A 91 6.54 5.64 25.21
CA TYR A 91 7.00 5.84 23.85
C TYR A 91 6.87 4.57 23.01
N THR A 92 7.34 3.42 23.50
CA THR A 92 7.19 2.13 22.80
C THR A 92 5.73 1.78 22.54
N ALA A 93 4.85 1.98 23.51
CA ALA A 93 3.43 1.69 23.34
C ALA A 93 2.75 2.65 22.36
N VAL A 94 3.05 3.95 22.42
CA VAL A 94 2.51 4.93 21.47
C VAL A 94 3.02 4.64 20.06
N LEU A 95 4.31 4.36 19.90
CA LEU A 95 4.90 4.00 18.61
C LEU A 95 4.27 2.73 18.03
N THR A 96 4.06 1.71 18.86
CA THR A 96 3.40 0.46 18.43
C THR A 96 1.98 0.75 17.95
N ALA A 97 1.20 1.53 18.70
CA ALA A 97 -0.15 1.93 18.30
C ALA A 97 -0.14 2.82 17.03
N ALA A 98 0.85 3.70 16.87
CA ALA A 98 0.99 4.58 15.71
C ALA A 98 1.28 3.77 14.44
N ASN A 99 2.19 2.79 14.53
CA ASN A 99 2.48 1.87 13.44
C ASN A 99 1.23 1.05 13.04
N ALA A 100 0.46 0.53 14.01
CA ALA A 100 -0.81 -0.13 13.70
C ALA A 100 -1.80 0.81 12.99
N THR A 101 -1.90 2.06 13.47
CA THR A 101 -2.78 3.08 12.88
C THR A 101 -2.37 3.36 11.44
N GLN A 102 -1.08 3.52 11.16
CA GLN A 102 -0.56 3.74 9.81
C GLN A 102 -0.92 2.60 8.84
N LEU A 103 -0.87 1.35 9.30
CA LEU A 103 -1.09 0.17 8.47
C LEU A 103 -2.58 -0.15 8.26
N ASP A 104 -3.38 0.01 9.31
CA ASP A 104 -4.82 -0.22 9.25
C ASP A 104 -5.54 0.95 8.55
N ASP A 105 -5.08 2.18 8.74
CA ASP A 105 -5.71 3.39 8.22
C ASP A 105 -4.83 4.21 7.25
N PRO A 106 -5.07 4.08 5.93
CA PRO A 106 -4.40 4.90 4.93
C PRO A 106 -4.67 6.41 5.05
N TYR A 107 -5.73 6.82 5.78
CA TYR A 107 -6.05 8.24 5.98
C TYR A 107 -5.24 8.90 7.09
N ALA A 108 -4.53 8.14 7.93
CA ALA A 108 -3.83 8.65 9.10
C ALA A 108 -2.51 9.34 8.75
N PHE A 109 -2.42 10.11 7.66
CA PHE A 109 -1.18 10.76 7.19
C PHE A 109 -0.45 11.61 8.24
N TRP A 110 -1.09 11.95 9.36
CA TRP A 110 -0.44 12.61 10.51
C TRP A 110 0.46 11.70 11.36
N VAL A 111 0.29 10.38 11.34
CA VAL A 111 1.23 9.42 11.95
C VAL A 111 2.33 8.97 10.99
N TRP A 112 2.26 9.38 9.73
CA TRP A 112 3.23 9.00 8.72
C TRP A 112 4.58 9.67 9.00
N GLY A 113 5.65 8.87 8.96
CA GLY A 113 7.01 9.28 9.35
C GLY A 113 7.34 9.07 10.83
N VAL A 114 6.38 8.64 11.67
CA VAL A 114 6.64 8.15 13.02
C VAL A 114 7.15 6.71 12.95
N ASN A 115 8.41 6.49 12.59
CA ASN A 115 8.97 5.13 12.53
C ASN A 115 10.17 4.98 13.47
N ALA A 116 10.14 3.96 14.33
CA ALA A 116 11.37 3.44 14.92
C ALA A 116 12.22 2.87 13.78
N GLY A 117 13.30 3.54 13.42
CA GLY A 117 14.30 3.02 12.46
C GLY A 117 14.30 3.69 11.09
N TYR A 118 13.27 4.48 10.75
CA TYR A 118 13.35 5.43 9.65
C TYR A 118 13.98 6.72 10.20
N GLN A 119 15.32 6.79 10.21
CA GLN A 119 15.98 8.09 10.32
C GLN A 119 15.84 8.81 8.98
N SER A 120 14.63 9.16 8.54
CA SER A 120 14.53 10.32 7.66
C SER A 120 14.54 11.55 8.55
N THR A 121 15.33 12.52 8.15
CA THR A 121 15.41 13.86 8.72
C THR A 121 14.11 14.66 8.57
N THR A 122 13.01 14.01 8.18
CA THR A 122 11.74 14.58 7.71
C THR A 122 10.52 13.81 8.24
N GLY A 123 10.63 13.05 9.34
CA GLY A 123 9.51 12.29 9.92
C GLY A 123 8.72 13.03 11.00
N SER A 124 7.41 12.70 11.12
CA SER A 124 6.60 13.12 12.28
C SER A 124 7.22 12.58 13.57
N THR A 125 7.23 13.38 14.64
CA THR A 125 7.86 12.97 15.91
C THR A 125 6.84 12.85 17.03
N ILE A 126 7.01 11.83 17.88
CA ILE A 126 6.25 11.67 19.13
C ILE A 126 7.04 12.25 20.29
N GLU A 127 6.39 13.08 21.08
CA GLU A 127 6.89 13.58 22.35
C GLU A 127 5.94 13.17 23.48
N ILE A 128 6.44 12.42 24.47
CA ILE A 128 5.65 12.04 25.65
C ILE A 128 5.61 13.24 26.61
N THR A 129 4.41 13.72 26.90
CA THR A 129 4.19 14.87 27.79
C THR A 129 3.84 14.45 29.22
N SER A 130 3.20 13.28 29.38
CA SER A 130 2.83 12.73 30.69
C SER A 130 2.69 11.21 30.61
N THR A 131 3.14 10.51 31.65
CA THR A 131 3.03 9.04 31.78
C THR A 131 1.97 8.58 32.78
N SER A 132 1.44 9.47 33.63
CA SER A 132 0.44 9.13 34.67
C SER A 132 -1.01 9.23 34.18
N SER A 133 -1.25 10.19 33.30
CA SER A 133 -2.38 10.25 32.37
C SER A 133 -1.75 10.42 31.01
N LEU A 134 -1.63 9.31 30.26
CA LEU A 134 -0.84 9.31 29.03
C LEU A 134 -1.25 10.48 28.14
N THR A 135 -0.30 11.37 27.90
CA THR A 135 -0.45 12.51 27.01
C THR A 135 0.79 12.57 26.15
N PHE A 136 0.60 12.71 24.84
CA PHE A 136 1.68 12.84 23.89
C PHE A 136 1.29 13.78 22.76
N THR A 137 2.30 14.31 22.08
CA THR A 137 2.10 15.11 20.88
C THR A 137 2.72 14.44 19.68
N ILE A 138 2.01 14.46 18.55
CA ILE A 138 2.53 14.09 17.24
C ILE A 138 2.77 15.40 16.48
N ASN A 139 4.01 15.67 16.11
CA ASN A 139 4.36 16.82 15.30
C ASN A 139 4.14 16.45 13.84
N ALA A 140 3.13 17.05 13.19
CA ALA A 140 2.90 16.87 11.77
C ALA A 140 4.01 17.56 10.97
N LEU A 141 4.33 16.99 9.82
CA LEU A 141 5.24 17.62 8.87
C LEU A 141 4.62 18.91 8.32
N SER A 142 5.47 19.91 8.05
CA SER A 142 5.03 21.22 7.56
C SER A 142 4.20 21.14 6.29
N ASP A 143 4.51 20.18 5.41
CA ASP A 143 3.81 19.94 4.15
C ASP A 143 2.38 19.41 4.36
N TYR A 144 2.09 18.85 5.53
CA TYR A 144 0.78 18.30 5.88
C TYR A 144 -0.05 19.24 6.76
N THR A 145 0.37 20.49 6.95
CA THR A 145 -0.48 21.54 7.53
C THR A 145 -1.67 21.84 6.60
N LEU A 146 -2.81 22.28 7.11
CA LEU A 146 -3.98 22.56 6.24
C LEU A 146 -3.66 23.67 5.25
N THR A 147 -2.84 24.65 5.66
CA THR A 147 -2.33 25.70 4.78
C THR A 147 -1.49 25.16 3.63
N ALA A 148 -0.54 24.25 3.91
CA ALA A 148 0.32 23.65 2.88
C ALA A 148 -0.47 22.75 1.93
N LEU A 149 -1.33 21.87 2.47
CA LEU A 149 -2.22 21.01 1.69
C LEU A 149 -3.16 21.82 0.80
N SER A 150 -3.71 22.92 1.33
CA SER A 150 -4.59 23.79 0.55
C SER A 150 -3.86 24.45 -0.62
N SER A 151 -2.63 24.89 -0.37
CA SER A 151 -1.78 25.54 -1.37
C SER A 151 -1.37 24.56 -2.46
N ALA A 152 -0.96 23.35 -2.09
CA ALA A 152 -0.45 22.34 -3.01
C ALA A 152 -1.57 21.68 -3.85
N SER A 153 -2.76 21.49 -3.28
CA SER A 153 -3.91 20.91 -4.00
C SER A 153 -4.71 21.95 -4.81
N GLY A 154 -4.54 23.25 -4.52
CA GLY A 154 -5.37 24.32 -5.08
C GLY A 154 -6.81 24.35 -4.54
N THR A 155 -7.11 23.58 -3.48
CA THR A 155 -8.42 23.51 -2.82
C THR A 155 -8.30 23.96 -1.37
N THR A 156 -9.20 24.81 -0.87
CA THR A 156 -9.13 25.23 0.54
C THR A 156 -9.70 24.16 1.48
N TYR A 157 -8.89 23.68 2.41
CA TYR A 157 -9.29 22.80 3.51
C TYR A 157 -9.35 23.58 4.83
N SER A 158 -10.45 23.45 5.56
CA SER A 158 -10.65 24.06 6.88
C SER A 158 -10.45 23.05 8.02
N SER A 159 -10.42 21.76 7.70
CA SER A 159 -10.16 20.67 8.63
C SER A 159 -9.52 19.47 7.92
N TYR A 160 -8.91 18.56 8.67
CA TYR A 160 -8.44 17.29 8.11
C TYR A 160 -9.58 16.37 7.66
N SER A 161 -10.77 16.52 8.26
CA SER A 161 -11.99 15.85 7.75
C SER A 161 -12.33 16.30 6.33
N ASP A 162 -12.05 17.56 5.96
CA ASP A 162 -12.25 18.05 4.59
C ASP A 162 -11.28 17.37 3.62
N VAL A 163 -10.02 17.18 4.05
CA VAL A 163 -8.98 16.48 3.28
C VAL A 163 -9.38 15.01 3.06
N ILE A 164 -9.81 14.33 4.12
CA ILE A 164 -10.30 12.94 4.05
C ILE A 164 -11.49 12.84 3.10
N THR A 165 -12.47 13.74 3.23
CA THR A 165 -13.65 13.78 2.34
C THR A 165 -13.24 13.96 0.87
N ALA A 166 -12.24 14.80 0.60
CA ALA A 166 -11.73 15.00 -0.76
C ALA A 166 -11.05 13.74 -1.32
N ILE A 167 -10.28 13.01 -0.49
CA ILE A 167 -9.68 11.73 -0.87
C ILE A 167 -10.77 10.70 -1.15
N GLU A 168 -11.76 10.56 -0.25
CA GLU A 168 -12.89 9.64 -0.41
C GLU A 168 -13.69 9.91 -1.69
N ALA A 169 -13.93 11.19 -2.00
CA ALA A 169 -14.58 11.58 -3.25
C ALA A 169 -13.77 11.14 -4.47
N ARG A 170 -12.43 11.28 -4.43
CA ARG A 170 -11.54 10.86 -5.52
C ARG A 170 -11.47 9.34 -5.65
N VAL A 171 -11.38 8.61 -4.54
CA VAL A 171 -11.43 7.14 -4.49
C VAL A 171 -12.74 6.64 -5.08
N THR A 172 -13.87 7.28 -4.73
CA THR A 172 -15.19 6.95 -5.27
C THR A 172 -15.25 7.20 -6.78
N GLU A 173 -14.79 8.37 -7.26
CA GLU A 173 -14.77 8.69 -8.69
C GLU A 173 -13.96 7.66 -9.50
N ILE A 174 -12.77 7.30 -9.03
CA ILE A 174 -11.92 6.30 -9.68
C ILE A 174 -12.58 4.92 -9.64
N SER A 175 -13.13 4.52 -8.49
CA SER A 175 -13.77 3.21 -8.29
C SER A 175 -15.02 3.05 -9.17
N ASP A 176 -15.86 4.08 -9.26
CA ASP A 176 -17.00 4.13 -10.16
C ASP A 176 -16.56 4.06 -11.63
N GLY A 177 -15.45 4.71 -11.96
CA GLY A 177 -14.82 4.67 -13.28
C GLY A 177 -14.37 3.27 -13.73
N PHE A 178 -14.11 2.34 -12.81
CA PHE A 178 -13.79 0.95 -13.15
C PHE A 178 -14.99 0.17 -13.70
N GLY A 179 -16.21 0.66 -13.44
CA GLY A 179 -17.45 0.09 -13.96
C GLY A 179 -17.67 -1.35 -13.53
N PHE A 180 -17.39 -1.68 -12.27
CA PHE A 180 -17.50 -3.05 -11.79
C PHE A 180 -18.93 -3.59 -11.89
N SER A 181 -19.05 -4.82 -12.36
CA SER A 181 -20.31 -5.57 -12.37
C SER A 181 -20.43 -6.47 -11.15
N SER A 182 -21.65 -6.91 -10.82
CA SER A 182 -21.87 -7.90 -9.75
C SER A 182 -21.26 -9.28 -10.07
N SER A 183 -20.90 -9.53 -11.33
CA SER A 183 -20.21 -10.76 -11.77
C SER A 183 -18.69 -10.63 -11.77
N ASP A 184 -18.14 -9.44 -11.55
CA ASP A 184 -16.68 -9.25 -11.53
C ASP A 184 -16.09 -9.95 -10.30
N THR A 185 -15.11 -10.82 -10.56
CA THR A 185 -14.40 -11.53 -9.50
C THR A 185 -13.49 -10.58 -8.72
N THR A 186 -13.10 -10.97 -7.50
CA THR A 186 -12.08 -10.26 -6.72
C THR A 186 -10.80 -10.04 -7.52
N LEU A 187 -10.36 -11.06 -8.27
CA LEU A 187 -9.16 -11.00 -9.11
C LEU A 187 -9.30 -9.98 -10.25
N THR A 188 -10.43 -9.97 -10.95
CA THR A 188 -10.72 -8.96 -11.99
C THR A 188 -10.68 -7.54 -11.44
N LYS A 189 -11.17 -7.34 -10.22
CA LYS A 189 -11.13 -6.04 -9.55
C LYS A 189 -9.69 -5.64 -9.20
N ILE A 190 -8.91 -6.55 -8.62
CA ILE A 190 -7.49 -6.35 -8.30
C ILE A 190 -6.70 -5.97 -9.56
N GLU A 191 -6.90 -6.69 -10.67
CA GLU A 191 -6.24 -6.42 -11.95
C GLU A 191 -6.54 -5.03 -12.49
N LYS A 192 -7.82 -4.60 -12.46
CA LYS A 192 -8.22 -3.26 -12.90
C LYS A 192 -7.62 -2.15 -12.03
N ILE A 193 -7.58 -2.34 -10.72
CA ILE A 193 -6.94 -1.40 -9.79
C ILE A 193 -5.43 -1.32 -10.08
N ASN A 194 -4.76 -2.46 -10.24
CA ASN A 194 -3.35 -2.51 -10.59
C ASN A 194 -3.05 -1.81 -11.93
N PHE A 195 -3.85 -2.08 -12.97
CA PHE A 195 -3.72 -1.40 -14.26
C PHE A 195 -3.87 0.13 -14.16
N HIS A 196 -4.77 0.60 -13.29
CA HIS A 196 -4.94 2.04 -13.04
C HIS A 196 -3.71 2.65 -12.36
N LEU A 197 -3.24 2.04 -11.27
CA LEU A 197 -2.12 2.55 -10.49
C LEU A 197 -0.77 2.43 -11.21
N THR A 198 -0.60 1.43 -12.09
CA THR A 198 0.61 1.27 -12.92
C THR A 198 0.60 2.11 -14.21
N SER A 199 -0.47 2.88 -14.45
CA SER A 199 -0.58 3.74 -15.62
C SER A 199 0.40 4.91 -15.54
N ALA A 200 1.45 4.86 -16.34
CA ALA A 200 2.48 5.90 -16.44
C ALA A 200 1.93 7.28 -16.88
N SER A 201 0.70 7.35 -17.39
CA SER A 201 0.03 8.62 -17.73
C SER A 201 -0.65 9.29 -16.53
N ILE A 202 -0.85 8.56 -15.44
CA ILE A 202 -1.53 9.02 -14.22
C ILE A 202 -0.53 9.08 -13.06
N TYR A 203 0.26 8.03 -12.89
CA TYR A 203 1.20 7.85 -11.79
C TYR A 203 2.65 7.83 -12.27
N ARG A 204 3.56 8.23 -11.39
CA ARG A 204 5.01 8.09 -11.57
C ARG A 204 5.64 7.71 -10.23
N TYR A 205 6.58 6.76 -10.26
CA TYR A 205 7.45 6.47 -9.13
C TYR A 205 8.42 7.63 -8.86
N ASP A 206 8.60 8.05 -7.60
CA ASP A 206 9.66 8.99 -7.24
C ASP A 206 11.03 8.28 -7.10
N PRO A 207 12.01 8.52 -7.98
CA PRO A 207 13.33 7.92 -7.85
C PRO A 207 14.22 8.61 -6.79
N ASN A 208 13.72 9.62 -6.08
CA ASN A 208 14.47 10.43 -5.13
C ASN A 208 14.11 10.20 -3.67
N VAL A 209 13.49 9.05 -3.35
CA VAL A 209 13.09 8.62 -1.99
C VAL A 209 14.16 8.88 -0.91
N ASP A 210 15.44 8.81 -1.26
CA ASP A 210 16.57 9.01 -0.32
C ASP A 210 17.36 10.32 -0.53
N LYS A 211 16.79 11.36 -1.15
CA LYS A 211 17.51 12.61 -1.48
C LYS A 211 16.81 13.85 -0.94
N ASP A 212 17.58 14.94 -0.76
CA ASP A 212 17.12 16.27 -0.31
C ASP A 212 16.01 16.92 -1.18
N ASN A 213 15.57 16.27 -2.27
CA ASN A 213 14.52 16.70 -3.19
C ASN A 213 13.37 15.66 -3.30
N GLU A 214 13.19 14.82 -2.28
CA GLU A 214 12.04 13.93 -2.15
C GLU A 214 10.73 14.72 -2.25
N TRP A 215 9.73 14.15 -2.92
CA TRP A 215 8.43 14.80 -3.05
C TRP A 215 7.63 14.58 -1.77
N ALA A 216 7.38 15.64 -0.99
CA ALA A 216 6.83 15.55 0.37
C ALA A 216 5.53 14.73 0.55
N TYR A 217 4.80 14.43 -0.53
CA TYR A 217 3.52 13.72 -0.51
C TYR A 217 3.58 12.27 -1.05
N ASP A 218 4.73 11.83 -1.56
CA ASP A 218 4.86 10.56 -2.30
C ASP A 218 4.62 9.29 -1.47
N HIS A 219 4.79 9.37 -0.15
CA HIS A 219 4.49 8.28 0.79
C HIS A 219 3.00 8.15 1.16
N THR A 220 2.11 9.08 0.79
CA THR A 220 0.73 9.10 1.32
C THR A 220 -0.36 9.11 0.25
N VAL A 221 -1.58 8.81 0.67
CA VAL A 221 -2.80 8.92 -0.16
C VAL A 221 -3.06 10.35 -0.65
N VAL A 222 -2.51 11.37 0.03
CA VAL A 222 -2.59 12.76 -0.42
C VAL A 222 -1.84 12.92 -1.75
N GLY A 223 -0.61 12.39 -1.85
CA GLY A 223 0.16 12.40 -3.09
C GLY A 223 -0.39 11.46 -4.16
N ALA A 224 -1.12 10.41 -3.77
CA ALA A 224 -1.75 9.48 -4.71
C ALA A 224 -3.08 9.98 -5.31
N PHE A 225 -3.81 10.88 -4.64
CA PHE A 225 -5.16 11.27 -5.06
C PHE A 225 -5.39 12.78 -5.19
N LEU A 226 -4.72 13.63 -4.42
CA LEU A 226 -5.02 15.06 -4.36
C LEU A 226 -3.96 15.94 -4.99
N ILE A 227 -2.67 15.64 -4.77
CA ILE A 227 -1.58 16.53 -5.15
C ILE A 227 -0.77 15.91 -6.28
N LYS A 228 -0.80 16.57 -7.43
CA LYS A 228 0.03 16.21 -8.59
C LYS A 228 1.31 17.02 -8.61
N ASN A 229 2.37 16.43 -9.12
CA ASN A 229 3.57 17.18 -9.46
C ASN A 229 3.25 18.14 -10.62
N THR A 230 3.63 19.41 -10.44
CA THR A 230 3.27 20.51 -11.34
C THR A 230 3.87 20.41 -12.73
N ASP A 231 5.03 19.77 -12.86
CA ASP A 231 5.78 19.75 -14.11
C ASP A 231 5.24 18.69 -15.08
N GLU A 232 4.70 17.60 -14.54
CA GLU A 232 4.27 16.43 -15.32
C GLU A 232 2.77 16.15 -15.25
N ASN A 233 2.04 16.86 -14.37
CA ASN A 233 0.60 16.65 -14.14
C ASN A 233 0.23 15.19 -13.81
N ARG A 234 1.12 14.52 -13.06
CA ARG A 234 0.97 13.15 -12.57
C ARG A 234 1.06 13.11 -11.05
N TYR A 235 0.43 12.10 -10.45
CA TYR A 235 0.65 11.75 -9.06
C TYR A 235 2.03 11.11 -8.93
N VAL A 236 2.84 11.62 -8.01
CA VAL A 236 4.19 11.12 -7.75
C VAL A 236 4.15 10.41 -6.41
N VAL A 237 4.47 9.12 -6.43
CA VAL A 237 4.31 8.23 -5.28
C VAL A 237 5.46 7.23 -5.19
N VAL A 238 5.72 6.75 -3.98
CA VAL A 238 6.66 5.66 -3.68
C VAL A 238 5.91 4.46 -3.11
N CYS A 239 6.64 3.49 -2.55
CA CYS A 239 6.06 2.19 -2.16
C CYS A 239 4.87 2.31 -1.22
N ASP A 240 4.97 3.14 -0.19
CA ASP A 240 3.86 3.37 0.72
C ASP A 240 2.67 4.07 0.07
N GLY A 241 2.91 5.08 -0.77
CA GLY A 241 1.87 5.80 -1.48
C GLY A 241 1.08 4.87 -2.40
N TYR A 242 1.76 3.98 -3.11
CA TYR A 242 1.15 2.94 -3.91
C TYR A 242 0.37 1.92 -3.06
N SER A 243 0.98 1.40 -1.99
CA SER A 243 0.35 0.40 -1.12
C SER A 243 -0.95 0.94 -0.49
N ASN A 244 -0.94 2.18 -0.01
CA ASN A 244 -2.13 2.83 0.52
C ASN A 244 -3.19 3.12 -0.53
N ALA A 245 -2.79 3.61 -1.71
CA ALA A 245 -3.72 3.90 -2.80
C ALA A 245 -4.44 2.63 -3.25
N PHE A 246 -3.69 1.52 -3.35
CA PHE A 246 -4.25 0.21 -3.60
C PHE A 246 -5.23 -0.19 -2.50
N THR A 247 -4.85 -0.07 -1.22
CA THR A 247 -5.73 -0.40 -0.09
C THR A 247 -7.05 0.37 -0.13
N LEU A 248 -7.03 1.69 -0.38
CA LEU A 248 -8.28 2.47 -0.45
C LEU A 248 -9.16 2.05 -1.63
N LEU A 249 -8.59 1.86 -2.82
CA LEU A 249 -9.36 1.41 -4.00
C LEU A 249 -9.87 -0.02 -3.84
N ALA A 250 -9.07 -0.91 -3.24
CA ALA A 250 -9.43 -2.29 -2.96
C ALA A 250 -10.57 -2.39 -1.94
N ARG A 251 -10.48 -1.65 -0.83
CA ARG A 251 -11.54 -1.57 0.19
C ARG A 251 -12.83 -0.98 -0.38
N ALA A 252 -12.74 0.10 -1.15
CA ALA A 252 -13.90 0.67 -1.86
C ALA A 252 -14.56 -0.34 -2.83
N SER A 253 -13.79 -1.31 -3.32
CA SER A 253 -14.24 -2.37 -4.22
C SER A 253 -14.70 -3.66 -3.51
N GLY A 254 -14.71 -3.66 -2.17
CA GLY A 254 -15.07 -4.81 -1.33
C GLY A 254 -14.01 -5.91 -1.28
N ILE A 255 -12.75 -5.58 -1.50
CA ILE A 255 -11.62 -6.51 -1.43
C ILE A 255 -10.99 -6.42 -0.03
N SER A 256 -10.84 -7.57 0.62
CA SER A 256 -10.07 -7.69 1.87
C SER A 256 -8.59 -7.57 1.60
N VAL A 257 -7.94 -6.61 2.24
CA VAL A 257 -6.55 -6.22 2.00
C VAL A 257 -5.90 -5.65 3.25
N ILE A 258 -4.63 -5.93 3.45
CA ILE A 258 -3.76 -5.29 4.45
C ILE A 258 -2.54 -4.65 3.78
N ASN A 259 -2.00 -3.59 4.38
CA ASN A 259 -0.71 -3.00 4.03
C ASN A 259 0.40 -3.73 4.78
N VAL A 260 1.51 -4.06 4.13
CA VAL A 260 2.68 -4.67 4.78
C VAL A 260 3.89 -3.80 4.55
N ILE A 261 4.70 -3.62 5.60
CA ILE A 261 5.99 -2.93 5.55
C ILE A 261 7.11 -3.91 5.91
N GLY A 262 8.22 -3.82 5.21
CA GLY A 262 9.32 -4.76 5.34
C GLY A 262 10.55 -4.36 4.54
N LEU A 263 11.32 -5.36 4.14
CA LEU A 263 12.44 -5.20 3.21
C LEU A 263 12.05 -5.69 1.82
N GLY A 264 12.30 -4.84 0.82
CA GLY A 264 12.23 -5.14 -0.60
C GLY A 264 13.63 -5.40 -1.16
N ALA A 265 13.82 -6.49 -1.89
CA ALA A 265 15.11 -6.84 -2.48
C ALA A 265 15.00 -7.24 -3.96
N GLN A 266 15.61 -6.45 -4.84
CA GLN A 266 16.05 -6.91 -6.16
C GLN A 266 17.56 -7.17 -6.14
N SER A 267 17.95 -8.35 -5.64
CA SER A 267 19.25 -9.00 -5.83
C SER A 267 20.57 -8.34 -5.34
N SER A 268 20.61 -7.09 -4.87
CA SER A 268 21.85 -6.57 -4.24
C SER A 268 21.75 -5.42 -3.23
N ASP A 269 20.64 -4.68 -3.16
CA ASP A 269 20.40 -3.68 -2.09
C ASP A 269 19.03 -3.94 -1.49
N ASN A 270 18.98 -4.29 -0.20
CA ASN A 270 17.73 -4.45 0.55
C ASN A 270 17.32 -3.07 1.08
N GLY A 271 16.25 -2.50 0.53
CA GLY A 271 15.66 -1.24 0.99
C GLY A 271 14.41 -1.48 1.84
N TYR A 272 14.03 -0.47 2.64
CA TYR A 272 12.69 -0.42 3.21
C TYR A 272 11.65 -0.42 2.10
N HIS A 273 10.57 -1.18 2.26
CA HIS A 273 9.56 -1.35 1.23
C HIS A 273 8.17 -1.61 1.80
N ALA A 274 7.15 -1.30 1.01
CA ALA A 274 5.75 -1.52 1.35
C ALA A 274 4.99 -2.14 0.18
N TRP A 275 4.12 -3.10 0.51
CA TRP A 275 3.27 -3.83 -0.45
C TRP A 275 1.92 -4.16 0.20
N ASN A 276 1.09 -4.95 -0.47
CA ASN A 276 -0.22 -5.37 0.03
C ASN A 276 -0.36 -6.89 0.07
N GLU A 277 -1.22 -7.37 0.95
CA GLU A 277 -1.68 -8.75 0.95
C GLU A 277 -3.20 -8.78 0.85
N VAL A 278 -3.72 -9.55 -0.11
CA VAL A 278 -5.15 -9.61 -0.42
C VAL A 278 -5.72 -10.99 -0.13
N ILE A 279 -6.94 -11.04 0.39
CA ILE A 279 -7.68 -12.29 0.59
C ILE A 279 -8.65 -12.49 -0.57
N VAL A 280 -8.44 -13.54 -1.34
CA VAL A 280 -9.22 -13.95 -2.52
C VAL A 280 -9.99 -15.24 -2.20
N ASP A 281 -11.22 -15.35 -2.72
CA ASP A 281 -12.12 -16.49 -2.49
C ASP A 281 -12.39 -16.79 -1.00
N GLY A 282 -12.21 -15.81 -0.12
CA GLY A 282 -12.45 -15.92 1.32
C GLY A 282 -11.37 -16.64 2.12
N SER A 283 -10.30 -17.15 1.50
CA SER A 283 -9.23 -17.83 2.25
C SER A 283 -7.83 -17.80 1.64
N LYS A 284 -7.70 -17.51 0.33
CA LYS A 284 -6.38 -17.52 -0.32
C LYS A 284 -5.75 -16.15 -0.15
N VAL A 285 -4.57 -16.11 0.46
CA VAL A 285 -3.82 -14.87 0.62
C VAL A 285 -2.79 -14.76 -0.48
N TYR A 286 -2.70 -13.60 -1.12
CA TYR A 286 -1.71 -13.31 -2.15
C TYR A 286 -1.02 -11.98 -1.91
N GLY A 287 0.26 -11.90 -2.25
CA GLY A 287 1.02 -10.65 -2.30
C GLY A 287 0.67 -9.84 -3.54
N VAL A 288 0.60 -8.52 -3.39
CA VAL A 288 0.44 -7.55 -4.48
C VAL A 288 1.43 -6.41 -4.26
N ASP A 289 2.31 -6.16 -5.23
CA ASP A 289 3.23 -5.02 -5.21
C ASP A 289 3.11 -4.14 -6.46
N ILE A 290 2.32 -3.08 -6.31
CA ILE A 290 2.07 -2.08 -7.34
C ILE A 290 3.33 -1.30 -7.69
N THR A 291 4.27 -1.13 -6.76
CA THR A 291 5.50 -0.36 -6.96
C THR A 291 6.42 -1.09 -7.94
N PHE A 292 6.64 -2.38 -7.69
CA PHE A 292 7.46 -3.21 -8.55
C PHE A 292 6.78 -3.46 -9.90
N ASP A 293 5.45 -3.64 -9.94
CA ASP A 293 4.71 -3.70 -11.21
C ASP A 293 4.78 -2.35 -11.96
N SER A 294 4.67 -1.21 -11.28
CA SER A 294 4.73 0.10 -11.91
C SER A 294 6.11 0.42 -12.50
N THR A 295 7.19 -0.06 -11.87
CA THR A 295 8.57 0.24 -12.27
C THR A 295 9.21 -0.84 -13.14
N GLY A 296 8.70 -2.08 -13.07
CA GLY A 296 9.15 -3.23 -13.86
C GLY A 296 8.62 -3.24 -15.29
N ASP A 297 9.16 -4.15 -16.11
CA ASP A 297 8.75 -4.31 -17.52
C ASP A 297 7.37 -4.97 -17.64
N ASP A 298 7.08 -5.96 -16.81
CA ASP A 298 5.77 -6.62 -16.72
C ASP A 298 4.94 -5.98 -15.60
N LYS A 299 3.80 -5.40 -15.98
CA LYS A 299 2.89 -4.67 -15.06
C LYS A 299 2.03 -5.60 -14.20
N LYS A 300 2.23 -6.92 -14.27
CA LYS A 300 1.52 -7.91 -13.44
C LYS A 300 2.46 -8.93 -12.80
N ALA A 301 3.77 -8.72 -12.85
CA ALA A 301 4.75 -9.69 -12.35
C ALA A 301 4.58 -9.97 -10.85
N TYR A 302 4.18 -8.96 -10.09
CA TYR A 302 3.98 -9.00 -8.65
C TYR A 302 2.49 -8.94 -8.27
N LEU A 303 1.58 -9.29 -9.19
CA LEU A 303 0.14 -9.23 -8.99
C LEU A 303 -0.43 -10.59 -8.56
N CYS A 304 -0.88 -10.68 -7.30
CA CYS A 304 -1.44 -11.88 -6.69
C CYS A 304 -0.44 -13.05 -6.62
N CYS A 305 0.79 -12.76 -6.18
CA CYS A 305 1.84 -13.75 -5.99
C CYS A 305 1.62 -14.62 -4.76
N GLY A 306 1.97 -15.89 -4.87
CA GLY A 306 2.18 -16.78 -3.74
C GLY A 306 3.60 -16.69 -3.20
N ALA A 307 3.81 -17.28 -2.03
CA ALA A 307 5.06 -17.25 -1.31
C ALA A 307 6.27 -17.71 -2.16
N TYR A 308 6.06 -18.70 -3.03
CA TYR A 308 7.10 -19.36 -3.82
C TYR A 308 7.13 -18.96 -5.30
N ASP A 309 6.25 -18.07 -5.74
CA ASP A 309 6.29 -17.56 -7.11
C ASP A 309 7.58 -16.81 -7.35
N LYS A 310 8.19 -17.04 -8.51
CA LYS A 310 9.49 -16.46 -8.85
C LYS A 310 9.35 -15.35 -9.86
N VAL A 311 9.88 -14.20 -9.50
CA VAL A 311 10.12 -13.07 -10.40
C VAL A 311 11.61 -12.75 -10.36
N ASP A 312 12.24 -12.64 -11.52
CA ASP A 312 13.68 -12.36 -11.67
C ASP A 312 14.61 -13.28 -10.84
N GLY A 313 14.19 -14.52 -10.64
CA GLY A 313 14.98 -15.58 -9.99
C GLY A 313 14.87 -15.64 -8.46
N ALA A 314 14.17 -14.70 -7.82
CA ALA A 314 13.84 -14.72 -6.39
C ALA A 314 12.37 -15.07 -6.19
N THR A 315 12.03 -15.81 -5.12
CA THR A 315 10.62 -16.00 -4.76
C THR A 315 10.03 -14.71 -4.18
N PHE A 316 8.70 -14.55 -4.20
CA PHE A 316 8.05 -13.40 -3.58
C PHE A 316 8.46 -13.25 -2.11
N SER A 317 8.41 -14.35 -1.33
CA SER A 317 8.86 -14.33 0.08
C SER A 317 10.38 -14.25 0.25
N GLN A 318 11.18 -14.17 -0.82
CA GLN A 318 12.60 -13.85 -0.74
C GLN A 318 12.82 -12.35 -0.99
N SER A 319 12.09 -11.77 -1.94
CA SER A 319 12.16 -10.35 -2.27
C SER A 319 11.34 -9.45 -1.36
N HIS A 320 10.32 -9.97 -0.67
CA HIS A 320 9.43 -9.26 0.24
C HIS A 320 9.48 -9.89 1.64
N GLN A 321 10.28 -9.31 2.53
CA GLN A 321 10.43 -9.77 3.91
C GLN A 321 9.65 -8.86 4.85
N PRO A 322 8.46 -9.24 5.35
CA PRO A 322 7.76 -8.41 6.33
C PRO A 322 8.64 -8.21 7.55
N PHE A 323 8.60 -7.02 8.17
CA PHE A 323 9.36 -6.83 9.39
C PHE A 323 8.83 -7.74 10.50
N ALA A 324 9.67 -8.66 10.94
CA ALA A 324 9.55 -9.34 12.22
C ALA A 324 10.94 -9.31 12.85
N PHE A 325 11.18 -8.45 13.84
CA PHE A 325 12.51 -8.40 14.45
C PHE A 325 12.67 -9.41 15.58
N TYR A 326 13.67 -10.27 15.41
CA TYR A 326 14.34 -10.98 16.50
C TYR A 326 15.30 -10.06 17.26
N SER A 327 15.49 -10.38 18.55
CA SER A 327 16.07 -9.58 19.64
C SER A 327 17.49 -9.00 19.50
N ASP A 328 18.18 -9.18 18.38
CA ASP A 328 19.64 -9.05 18.35
C ASP A 328 20.19 -7.85 17.56
N TYR A 329 19.32 -7.00 17.01
CA TYR A 329 19.73 -5.76 16.35
C TYR A 329 18.97 -4.55 16.88
N ASN A 330 19.73 -3.49 17.17
CA ASN A 330 19.27 -2.19 17.62
C ASN A 330 18.60 -1.38 16.48
N THR A 331 17.66 -2.02 15.77
CA THR A 331 16.97 -1.51 14.59
C THR A 331 15.48 -1.78 14.71
N ALA A 332 14.67 -0.74 14.48
CA ALA A 332 13.22 -0.74 14.25
C ALA A 332 12.37 -1.79 15.00
N TYR A 333 11.70 -1.39 16.09
CA TYR A 333 10.68 -2.25 16.70
C TYR A 333 9.41 -2.27 15.83
N TYR A 334 9.21 -3.35 15.09
CA TYR A 334 7.97 -3.63 14.36
C TYR A 334 7.38 -4.96 14.86
N PRO A 335 6.29 -4.92 15.66
CA PRO A 335 5.78 -6.10 16.38
C PRO A 335 4.67 -6.85 15.64
N PHE A 336 4.37 -6.50 14.38
CA PHE A 336 3.20 -7.05 13.70
C PHE A 336 3.53 -8.19 12.77
N TYR A 337 2.64 -9.18 12.75
CA TYR A 337 2.68 -10.29 11.81
C TYR A 337 1.90 -9.95 10.55
N ALA A 338 2.48 -10.21 9.38
CA ALA A 338 1.77 -10.23 8.10
C ALA A 338 0.90 -11.50 7.97
N LEU A 339 0.06 -11.59 6.94
CA LEU A 339 -0.71 -12.81 6.68
C LEU A 339 0.17 -13.90 6.07
N GLN A 340 -0.20 -15.15 6.28
CA GLN A 340 0.45 -16.26 5.61
C GLN A 340 0.00 -16.33 4.14
N LEU A 341 0.94 -16.05 3.22
CA LEU A 341 0.71 -16.17 1.78
C LEU A 341 0.41 -17.62 1.36
N SER A 342 -0.41 -17.77 0.32
CA SER A 342 -0.58 -19.05 -0.37
C SER A 342 0.76 -19.50 -0.99
N ASP A 343 1.03 -20.80 -1.05
CA ASP A 343 2.29 -21.33 -1.63
C ASP A 343 2.56 -20.85 -3.06
N SER A 344 1.53 -20.92 -3.92
CA SER A 344 1.57 -20.53 -5.32
C SER A 344 0.57 -19.41 -5.60
N GLY A 345 0.93 -18.46 -6.45
CA GLY A 345 0.05 -17.34 -6.79
C GLY A 345 -1.02 -17.70 -7.79
N TYR A 346 -1.79 -16.67 -8.14
CA TYR A 346 -2.83 -16.81 -9.13
C TYR A 346 -2.24 -16.86 -10.54
N THR A 347 -2.63 -17.86 -11.32
CA THR A 347 -2.28 -17.93 -12.74
C THR A 347 -3.27 -17.10 -13.54
N TRP A 348 -2.85 -15.91 -13.94
CA TRP A 348 -3.62 -15.06 -14.83
C TRP A 348 -3.86 -15.75 -16.18
N PRO A 349 -5.08 -15.67 -16.74
CA PRO A 349 -5.31 -16.08 -18.12
C PRO A 349 -4.31 -15.36 -19.03
N ALA A 350 -3.83 -16.05 -20.07
CA ALA A 350 -3.06 -15.36 -21.10
C ALA A 350 -3.91 -14.20 -21.63
N GLU A 351 -3.28 -13.03 -21.81
CA GLU A 351 -3.90 -11.91 -22.53
C GLU A 351 -4.52 -12.46 -23.81
N ASP A 352 -5.81 -12.15 -24.05
CA ASP A 352 -6.53 -12.58 -25.24
C ASP A 352 -5.63 -12.33 -26.44
N SER A 353 -5.31 -13.39 -27.18
CA SER A 353 -4.47 -13.23 -28.35
C SER A 353 -5.18 -12.27 -29.32
N LEU A 354 -4.44 -11.64 -30.22
CA LEU A 354 -5.06 -10.85 -31.30
C LEU A 354 -6.16 -11.66 -32.01
N ALA A 355 -6.02 -12.99 -32.07
CA ALA A 355 -7.04 -13.88 -32.62
C ALA A 355 -8.32 -13.93 -31.76
N ASP A 356 -8.21 -13.99 -30.43
CA ASP A 356 -9.37 -14.01 -29.51
C ASP A 356 -10.10 -12.66 -29.52
N THR A 357 -9.35 -11.55 -29.52
CA THR A 357 -9.91 -10.20 -29.71
C THR A 357 -10.63 -10.08 -31.05
N ILE A 358 -10.04 -10.59 -32.14
CA ILE A 358 -10.68 -10.60 -33.47
C ILE A 358 -11.93 -11.48 -33.47
N MET A 359 -11.91 -12.66 -32.82
CA MET A 359 -13.07 -13.54 -32.74
C MET A 359 -14.23 -12.91 -31.97
N ASN A 360 -13.95 -12.14 -30.91
CA ASN A 360 -14.96 -11.43 -30.14
C ASN A 360 -15.58 -10.25 -30.92
N ILE A 361 -14.80 -9.55 -31.76
CA ILE A 361 -15.27 -8.38 -32.53
C ILE A 361 -15.85 -8.79 -33.90
N ALA A 362 -15.44 -9.93 -34.46
CA ALA A 362 -15.85 -10.40 -35.78
C ALA A 362 -17.38 -10.45 -36.01
N PRO A 363 -18.23 -10.92 -35.07
CA PRO A 363 -19.68 -10.89 -35.24
C PRO A 363 -20.24 -9.48 -35.47
N TRP A 364 -19.68 -8.48 -34.78
CA TRP A 364 -20.10 -7.08 -34.90
C TRP A 364 -19.64 -6.45 -36.21
N ILE A 365 -18.43 -6.79 -36.68
CA ILE A 365 -17.94 -6.37 -38.01
C ILE A 365 -18.82 -6.95 -39.10
N VAL A 366 -19.15 -8.25 -39.02
CA VAL A 366 -20.05 -8.93 -39.98
C VAL A 366 -21.43 -8.27 -39.97
N MET A 367 -21.99 -7.98 -38.81
CA MET A 367 -23.28 -7.29 -38.69
C MET A 367 -23.23 -5.90 -39.32
N GLY A 368 -22.16 -5.13 -39.08
CA GLY A 368 -21.95 -3.82 -39.71
C GLY A 368 -21.90 -3.90 -41.24
N LEU A 369 -21.20 -4.90 -41.79
CA LEU A 369 -21.14 -5.15 -43.23
C LEU A 369 -22.50 -5.54 -43.82
N ILE A 370 -23.27 -6.38 -43.14
CA ILE A 370 -24.64 -6.74 -43.55
C ILE A 370 -25.52 -5.49 -43.59
N CYS A 371 -25.47 -4.65 -42.57
CA CYS A 371 -26.21 -3.39 -42.53
C CYS A 371 -25.83 -2.46 -43.70
N LEU A 372 -24.53 -2.33 -44.01
CA LEU A 372 -24.06 -1.52 -45.14
C LEU A 372 -24.55 -2.07 -46.49
N ILE A 373 -24.53 -3.39 -46.67
CA ILE A 373 -25.06 -4.04 -47.88
C ILE A 373 -26.56 -3.79 -48.01
N LEU A 374 -27.33 -3.92 -46.92
CA LEU A 374 -28.77 -3.65 -46.91
C LEU A 374 -29.07 -2.19 -47.28
N VAL A 375 -28.33 -1.24 -46.70
CA VAL A 375 -28.45 0.19 -47.05
C VAL A 375 -28.15 0.42 -48.52
N TYR A 376 -27.09 -0.19 -49.06
CA TYR A 376 -26.74 -0.09 -50.47
C TYR A 376 -27.83 -0.67 -51.39
N VAL A 377 -28.39 -1.83 -51.04
CA VAL A 377 -29.50 -2.46 -51.78
C VAL A 377 -30.72 -1.55 -51.76
N LEU A 378 -31.11 -1.02 -50.60
CA LEU A 378 -32.24 -0.10 -50.46
C LEU A 378 -32.06 1.18 -51.28
N ILE A 379 -30.86 1.78 -51.27
CA ILE A 379 -30.54 2.95 -52.10
C ILE A 379 -30.63 2.60 -53.60
N THR A 380 -30.19 1.40 -53.98
CA THR A 380 -30.18 0.96 -55.37
C THR A 380 -31.60 0.68 -55.87
N ILE A 381 -32.46 0.08 -55.04
CA ILE A 381 -33.89 -0.11 -55.33
C ILE A 381 -34.58 1.26 -55.46
N ALA A 382 -34.38 2.16 -54.49
CA ALA A 382 -34.95 3.50 -54.52
C ALA A 382 -34.55 4.32 -55.77
N LYS A 383 -33.32 4.12 -56.27
CA LYS A 383 -32.85 4.75 -57.52
C LYS A 383 -33.43 4.12 -58.80
N LYS A 384 -33.88 2.86 -58.75
CA LYS A 384 -34.47 2.16 -59.90
C LYS A 384 -35.98 2.36 -60.03
N GLY A 385 -36.64 2.95 -59.03
CA GLY A 385 -38.06 3.33 -59.12
C GLY A 385 -39.04 2.15 -59.08
N GLU A 386 -38.70 1.08 -58.35
CA GLU A 386 -39.65 0.04 -57.92
C GLU A 386 -40.25 0.36 -56.55
#